data_AF-A0A5A9FIG6-F1
#
_entry.id   AF-A0A5A9FIG6-F1
#
_cell.length_a   1.000
_cell.length_b   1.000
_cell.length_c   1.000
_cell.angle_alpha   90.00
_cell.angle_beta   90.00
_cell.angle_gamma   90.00
#
_symmetry.space_group_name_H-M   'P 1'
#
loop_
_entity.id
_entity.type
_entity.pdbx_description
1 polymer ?
#
loop_
_entity_poly.entity_id
_entity_poly.type
_entity_poly.pdbx_seq_one_letter_code
_entity_poly.pdbx_strand_id
1 'polypeptide(L)'
;MADFSQTAAGAGRSGGPPTYPPPQTPGLSAVLERNIQALQARRKREEVEATLQDRIADAITRFTGSMRFVYLHLVLFGGWILINLGWIPIVKPWDPSFVVLAMIASVEAIFLSTFVLISQNRMASVSDKRADLDLQISLLAEHELTRLVTLAASIADHLGVKTEVDAELDVIRQDVAPDAVLDEIEATQSENKRK
;
A
#
# COMPACT_ATOMS: atom_id res chain seq x y z
N MET A 1 36.91 15.11 55.99
CA MET A 1 37.38 14.76 54.63
C MET A 1 37.77 13.29 54.67
N ALA A 2 37.29 12.48 53.71
CA ALA A 2 37.18 11.00 53.67
C ALA A 2 35.91 10.47 54.38
N ASP A 3 34.75 10.39 53.71
CA ASP A 3 34.29 9.49 52.62
C ASP A 3 33.55 8.26 53.18
N PHE A 4 32.22 8.38 53.20
CA PHE A 4 31.27 7.36 53.58
C PHE A 4 30.43 7.04 52.34
N SER A 5 31.06 6.39 51.35
CA SER A 5 30.40 5.94 50.13
C SER A 5 30.28 4.41 50.12
N GLN A 6 29.09 3.97 50.51
CA GLN A 6 28.30 3.00 49.74
C GLN A 6 28.84 1.55 49.64
N THR A 7 28.52 0.78 50.68
CA THR A 7 28.16 -0.64 50.56
C THR A 7 26.89 -0.83 49.74
N ALA A 8 26.95 -1.53 48.61
CA ALA A 8 25.86 -2.39 48.10
C ALA A 8 26.36 -3.20 46.89
N ALA A 9 26.82 -4.42 47.15
CA ALA A 9 27.04 -5.42 46.11
C ALA A 9 25.70 -5.76 45.44
N GLY A 10 25.66 -5.64 44.11
CA GLY A 10 24.46 -5.83 43.30
C GLY A 10 23.93 -7.26 43.33
N ALA A 11 22.77 -7.44 43.96
CA ALA A 11 21.90 -8.56 43.70
C ALA A 11 21.03 -8.23 42.47
N GLY A 12 21.42 -8.73 41.30
CA GLY A 12 20.65 -8.62 40.06
C GLY A 12 19.33 -9.36 40.18
N ARG A 13 18.26 -8.62 40.51
CA ARG A 13 16.87 -9.06 40.36
C ARG A 13 16.23 -8.26 39.23
N SER A 14 16.07 -8.89 38.08
CA SER A 14 15.18 -8.42 37.01
C SER A 14 14.60 -9.61 36.27
N GLY A 15 13.83 -10.43 37.01
CA GLY A 15 12.80 -11.27 36.41
C GLY A 15 11.68 -10.35 35.94
N GLY A 16 11.68 -10.00 34.65
CA GLY A 16 10.48 -9.45 34.02
C GLY A 16 9.34 -10.48 34.11
N PRO A 17 8.06 -10.04 34.14
CA PRO A 17 6.94 -10.97 34.18
C PRO A 17 7.08 -11.96 33.01
N PRO A 18 6.89 -13.28 33.25
CA PRO A 18 6.94 -14.26 32.19
C PRO A 18 5.98 -13.84 31.08
N THR A 19 6.53 -13.46 29.93
CA THR A 19 5.77 -13.15 28.73
C THR A 19 5.29 -14.49 28.21
N TYR A 20 4.16 -14.96 28.73
CA TYR A 20 3.51 -16.14 28.17
C TYR A 20 3.16 -15.81 26.72
N PRO A 21 3.62 -16.63 25.74
CA PRO A 21 3.05 -16.53 24.41
C PRO A 21 1.54 -16.76 24.54
N PRO A 22 0.70 -15.95 23.87
CA PRO A 22 -0.75 -16.09 23.99
C PRO A 22 -1.13 -17.54 23.67
N PRO A 23 -2.06 -18.15 24.43
CA PRO A 23 -2.50 -19.51 24.16
C PRO A 23 -2.99 -19.59 22.71
N GLN A 24 -2.30 -20.39 21.89
CA GLN A 24 -2.68 -20.58 20.50
C GLN A 24 -3.99 -21.38 20.47
N THR A 25 -5.11 -20.70 20.24
CA THR A 25 -6.40 -21.33 20.04
C THR A 25 -6.32 -22.18 18.76
N PRO A 26 -6.43 -23.52 18.84
CA PRO A 26 -6.17 -24.43 17.71
C PRO A 26 -7.02 -24.19 16.45
N GLY A 27 -8.10 -23.41 16.56
CA GLY A 27 -8.97 -23.04 15.43
C GLY A 27 -8.61 -21.72 14.73
N LEU A 28 -8.00 -20.75 15.41
CA LEU A 28 -7.71 -19.45 14.82
C LEU A 28 -6.56 -19.53 13.82
N SER A 29 -5.53 -20.32 14.13
CA SER A 29 -4.42 -20.61 13.21
C SER A 29 -4.91 -21.34 11.97
N ALA A 30 -5.78 -22.35 12.10
CA ALA A 30 -6.33 -23.09 10.96
C ALA A 30 -7.19 -22.20 10.03
N VAL A 31 -8.01 -21.31 10.60
CA VAL A 31 -8.83 -20.36 9.81
C VAL A 31 -7.95 -19.28 9.16
N LEU A 32 -6.98 -18.73 9.90
CA LEU A 32 -6.03 -17.75 9.37
C LEU A 32 -5.19 -18.34 8.24
N GLU A 33 -4.68 -19.56 8.42
CA GLU A 33 -3.88 -20.27 7.43
C GLU A 33 -4.68 -20.60 6.17
N ARG A 34 -5.95 -21.03 6.33
CA ARG A 34 -6.88 -21.19 5.20
C ARG A 34 -7.12 -19.88 4.46
N ASN A 35 -7.30 -18.77 5.18
CA ASN A 35 -7.53 -17.46 4.58
C ASN A 35 -6.26 -16.96 3.84
N ILE A 36 -5.08 -17.13 4.42
CA ILE A 36 -3.80 -16.82 3.79
C ILE A 36 -3.61 -17.64 2.51
N GLN A 37 -3.87 -18.95 2.56
CA GLN A 37 -3.80 -19.82 1.39
C GLN A 37 -4.79 -19.40 0.29
N ALA A 38 -6.02 -19.04 0.66
CA ALA A 38 -7.01 -18.54 -0.29
C ALA A 38 -6.57 -17.22 -0.97
N LEU A 39 -5.99 -16.29 -0.20
CA LEU A 39 -5.45 -15.04 -0.73
C LEU A 39 -4.24 -15.27 -1.64
N GLN A 40 -3.33 -16.16 -1.25
CA GLN A 40 -2.18 -16.53 -2.08
C GLN A 40 -2.61 -17.21 -3.38
N ALA A 41 -3.60 -18.11 -3.34
CA ALA A 41 -4.14 -18.77 -4.52
C ALA A 41 -4.81 -17.77 -5.49
N ARG A 42 -5.50 -16.76 -4.97
CA ARG A 42 -6.06 -15.66 -5.77
C ARG A 42 -4.97 -14.82 -6.43
N ARG A 43 -3.97 -14.35 -5.67
CA ARG A 43 -2.83 -13.59 -6.22
C ARG A 43 -2.10 -14.37 -7.31
N LYS A 44 -1.88 -15.66 -7.09
CA LYS A 44 -1.20 -16.53 -8.07
C LYS A 44 -2.02 -16.72 -9.34
N ARG A 45 -3.36 -16.76 -9.26
CA ARG A 45 -4.23 -16.78 -10.45
C ARG A 45 -4.16 -15.47 -11.21
N GLU A 46 -4.22 -14.34 -10.51
CA GLU A 46 -4.07 -13.00 -11.11
C GLU A 46 -2.70 -12.84 -11.79
N GLU A 47 -1.62 -13.35 -11.20
CA GLU A 47 -0.27 -13.33 -11.80
C GLU A 47 -0.15 -14.24 -13.04
N VAL A 48 -0.89 -15.36 -13.08
CA VAL A 48 -0.89 -16.30 -14.21
C VAL A 48 -1.77 -15.79 -15.36
N GLU A 49 -2.83 -15.04 -15.03
CA GLU A 49 -3.72 -14.39 -16.01
C GLU A 49 -3.17 -13.06 -16.54
N ALA A 50 -2.08 -12.55 -15.97
CA ALA A 50 -1.43 -11.33 -16.44
C ALA A 50 -0.94 -11.48 -17.88
N THR A 51 -1.40 -10.60 -18.76
CA THR A 51 -1.04 -10.61 -20.18
C THR A 51 0.46 -10.35 -20.33
N LEU A 52 1.09 -10.82 -21.41
CA LEU A 52 2.50 -10.51 -21.70
C LEU A 52 2.79 -9.01 -21.66
N GLN A 53 1.82 -8.19 -22.06
CA GLN A 53 1.88 -6.72 -21.98
C GLN A 53 1.94 -6.21 -20.53
N ASP A 54 1.14 -6.78 -19.61
CA ASP A 54 1.14 -6.43 -18.19
C ASP A 54 2.48 -6.76 -17.54
N ARG A 55 3.07 -7.90 -17.90
CA ARG A 55 4.39 -8.32 -17.37
C ARG A 55 5.50 -7.39 -17.85
N ILE A 56 5.45 -6.95 -19.11
CA ILE A 56 6.40 -5.97 -19.66
C ILE A 56 6.20 -4.61 -18.98
N ALA A 57 4.95 -4.16 -18.82
CA ALA A 57 4.64 -2.91 -18.14
C ALA A 57 5.18 -2.91 -16.70
N ASP A 58 4.93 -3.97 -15.92
CA ASP A 58 5.43 -4.09 -14.55
C ASP A 58 6.97 -4.12 -14.47
N ALA A 59 7.63 -4.78 -15.42
CA ALA A 59 9.09 -4.77 -15.51
C ALA A 59 9.62 -3.35 -15.77
N ILE A 60 9.02 -2.62 -16.71
CA ILE A 60 9.41 -1.25 -17.04
C ILE A 60 9.12 -0.30 -15.88
N THR A 61 7.94 -0.37 -15.25
CA THR A 61 7.60 0.46 -14.09
C THR A 61 8.65 0.31 -12.98
N ARG A 62 9.04 -0.93 -12.66
CA ARG A 62 10.06 -1.21 -11.65
C ARG A 62 11.46 -0.74 -12.05
N PHE A 63 11.78 -0.80 -13.34
CA PHE A 63 13.07 -0.40 -13.86
C PHE A 63 13.23 1.12 -13.90
N THR A 64 12.29 1.83 -14.51
CA THR A 64 12.31 3.30 -14.65
C THR A 64 12.13 4.01 -13.31
N GLY A 65 11.43 3.40 -12.35
CA GLY A 65 11.30 3.94 -10.98
C GLY A 65 12.51 3.70 -10.06
N SER A 66 13.58 3.04 -10.53
CA SER A 66 14.73 2.64 -9.69
C SER A 66 15.96 3.51 -9.93
N MET A 67 16.70 3.83 -8.86
CA MET A 67 17.94 4.61 -8.94
C MET A 67 19.03 3.96 -9.81
N ARG A 68 18.98 2.63 -10.00
CA ARG A 68 19.89 1.91 -10.90
C ARG A 68 19.80 2.40 -12.35
N PHE A 69 18.61 2.80 -12.78
CA PHE A 69 18.37 3.34 -14.13
C PHE A 69 19.15 4.64 -14.36
N VAL A 70 19.10 5.53 -13.36
CA VAL A 70 19.81 6.82 -13.38
C VAL A 70 21.31 6.61 -13.46
N TYR A 71 21.88 5.71 -12.65
CA TYR A 71 23.30 5.41 -12.71
C TYR A 71 23.73 4.79 -14.03
N LEU A 72 22.91 3.90 -14.61
CA LEU A 72 23.18 3.33 -15.93
C LEU A 72 23.27 4.42 -17.01
N HIS A 73 22.32 5.35 -17.04
CA HIS A 73 22.32 6.47 -17.99
C HIS A 73 23.49 7.42 -17.76
N LEU A 74 23.83 7.69 -16.50
CA LEU A 74 24.97 8.54 -16.15
C LEU A 74 26.29 7.94 -16.64
N VAL A 75 26.49 6.65 -16.44
CA VAL A 75 27.70 5.94 -16.91
C VAL A 75 27.72 5.83 -18.43
N LEU A 76 26.57 5.56 -19.07
CA LEU A 76 26.46 5.43 -20.52
C LEU A 76 26.76 6.76 -21.22
N PHE A 77 26.03 7.83 -20.88
CA PHE A 77 26.25 9.14 -21.48
C PHE A 77 27.58 9.75 -21.04
N GLY A 78 27.96 9.61 -19.76
CA GLY A 78 29.24 10.07 -19.27
C GLY A 78 30.41 9.37 -19.98
N GLY A 79 30.34 8.05 -20.14
CA GLY A 79 31.32 7.27 -20.89
C GLY A 79 31.39 7.69 -22.36
N TRP A 80 30.25 7.89 -23.02
CA TRP A 80 30.21 8.39 -24.40
C TRP A 80 30.87 9.75 -24.55
N ILE A 81 30.59 10.67 -23.62
CA ILE A 81 31.17 12.01 -23.61
C ILE A 81 32.68 11.91 -23.40
N LEU A 82 33.16 11.14 -22.43
CA LEU A 82 34.59 10.96 -22.14
C LEU A 82 35.36 10.35 -23.32
N ILE A 83 34.78 9.37 -24.02
CA ILE A 83 35.37 8.78 -25.23
C ILE A 83 35.49 9.84 -26.35
N ASN A 84 34.42 10.61 -26.59
CA ASN A 84 34.40 11.59 -27.67
C ASN A 84 35.13 12.91 -27.34
N LEU A 85 35.44 13.16 -26.06
CA LEU A 85 36.32 14.27 -25.63
C LEU A 85 37.81 14.01 -25.93
N GLY A 86 38.16 12.81 -26.42
CA GLY A 86 39.52 12.45 -26.78
C GLY A 86 40.44 12.18 -25.57
N TRP A 87 39.86 12.01 -24.37
CA TRP A 87 40.63 11.64 -23.16
C TRP A 87 41.13 10.19 -23.19
N ILE A 88 40.62 9.38 -24.12
CA ILE A 88 41.04 7.99 -24.31
C ILE A 88 41.86 7.91 -25.61
N PRO A 89 43.20 7.79 -25.53
CA PRO A 89 44.09 7.80 -26.70
C PRO A 89 43.92 6.58 -27.64
N ILE A 90 43.09 5.61 -27.25
CA ILE A 90 42.84 4.36 -27.98
C ILE A 90 41.71 4.52 -29.02
N VAL A 91 40.82 5.50 -28.87
CA VAL A 91 39.61 5.62 -29.71
C VAL A 91 39.55 7.01 -30.34
N LYS A 92 39.45 7.08 -31.67
CA LYS A 92 39.28 8.36 -32.37
C LYS A 92 37.88 8.92 -32.09
N PRO A 93 37.75 10.22 -31.74
CA PRO A 93 36.44 10.87 -31.60
C PRO A 93 35.62 10.70 -32.89
N TRP A 94 34.43 10.12 -32.77
CA TRP A 94 33.58 9.76 -33.90
C TRP A 94 32.22 10.47 -33.89
N ASP A 95 31.82 11.02 -32.74
CA ASP A 95 30.69 11.94 -32.57
C ASP A 95 31.17 13.27 -31.91
N PRO A 96 31.98 14.10 -32.61
CA PRO A 96 32.60 15.29 -32.01
C PRO A 96 31.59 16.41 -31.68
N SER A 97 30.44 16.43 -32.36
CA SER A 97 29.36 17.40 -32.14
C SER A 97 28.27 16.88 -31.21
N PHE A 98 28.37 15.64 -30.73
CA PHE A 98 27.39 14.96 -29.88
C PHE A 98 25.98 14.85 -30.49
N VAL A 99 25.84 15.04 -31.81
CA VAL A 99 24.54 15.04 -32.49
C VAL A 99 23.95 13.64 -32.48
N VAL A 100 24.78 12.60 -32.65
CA VAL A 100 24.30 11.21 -32.63
C VAL A 100 23.78 10.84 -31.24
N LEU A 101 24.52 11.19 -30.19
CA LEU A 101 24.08 11.02 -28.80
C LEU A 101 22.76 11.74 -28.55
N ALA A 102 22.65 13.00 -28.95
CA ALA A 102 21.45 13.80 -28.74
C ALA A 102 20.22 13.21 -29.45
N MET A 103 20.39 12.73 -30.69
CA MET A 103 19.32 12.08 -31.45
C MET A 103 18.83 10.80 -30.76
N ILE A 104 19.74 9.92 -30.34
CA ILE A 104 19.38 8.68 -29.65
C ILE A 104 18.70 8.99 -28.31
N ALA A 105 19.26 9.89 -27.51
CA ALA A 105 18.69 10.30 -26.23
C ALA A 105 17.29 10.90 -26.38
N SER A 106 17.03 11.66 -27.47
CA SER A 106 15.70 12.24 -27.73
C SER A 106 14.64 11.17 -27.99
N VAL A 107 14.96 10.16 -28.79
CA VAL A 107 14.06 9.04 -29.08
C VAL A 107 13.83 8.21 -27.83
N GLU A 108 14.90 7.90 -27.10
CA GLU A 108 14.83 7.16 -25.83
C GLU A 108 13.95 7.90 -24.80
N ALA A 109 14.09 9.21 -24.67
CA ALA A 109 13.28 10.02 -23.75
C ALA A 109 11.78 9.97 -24.07
N ILE A 110 11.39 9.95 -25.36
CA ILE A 110 9.97 9.81 -25.77
C ILE A 110 9.41 8.45 -25.33
N PHE A 111 10.15 7.36 -25.57
CA PHE A 111 9.75 6.03 -25.13
C PHE A 111 9.64 5.94 -23.61
N LEU A 112 10.64 6.44 -22.88
CA LEU A 112 10.64 6.48 -21.42
C LEU A 112 9.44 7.26 -20.87
N SER A 113 9.18 8.45 -21.41
CA SER A 113 8.04 9.29 -21.00
C SER A 113 6.71 8.56 -21.20
N THR A 114 6.55 7.89 -22.34
CA THR A 114 5.34 7.11 -22.64
C THR A 114 5.20 5.92 -21.69
N PHE A 115 6.28 5.19 -21.41
CA PHE A 115 6.24 4.10 -20.44
C PHE A 115 5.97 4.57 -19.02
N VAL A 116 6.53 5.71 -18.61
CA VAL A 116 6.23 6.34 -17.32
C VAL A 116 4.76 6.71 -17.25
N LEU A 117 4.21 7.32 -18.30
CA LEU A 117 2.78 7.70 -18.34
C LEU A 117 1.86 6.48 -18.24
N ILE A 118 2.15 5.40 -18.99
CA ILE A 118 1.40 4.15 -18.91
C ILE A 118 1.47 3.57 -17.48
N SER A 119 2.67 3.56 -16.89
CA SER A 119 2.89 3.07 -15.54
C SER A 119 2.12 3.90 -14.51
N GLN A 120 2.14 5.23 -14.64
CA GLN A 120 1.41 6.16 -13.79
C GLN A 120 -0.11 5.96 -13.92
N ASN A 121 -0.64 5.84 -15.13
CA ASN A 121 -2.06 5.62 -15.35
C ASN A 121 -2.54 4.30 -14.72
N ARG A 122 -1.72 3.25 -14.79
CA ARG A 122 -2.02 1.98 -14.13
C ARG A 122 -1.98 2.09 -12.61
N MET A 123 -0.98 2.77 -12.04
CA MET A 123 -0.90 3.01 -10.60
C MET A 123 -2.10 3.83 -10.11
N ALA A 124 -2.52 4.84 -10.86
CA ALA A 124 -3.71 5.64 -10.56
C ALA A 124 -4.97 4.76 -10.54
N SER A 125 -5.20 3.96 -11.58
CA SER A 125 -6.36 3.05 -11.63
C SER A 125 -6.39 2.03 -10.46
N VAL A 126 -5.23 1.51 -10.04
CA VAL A 126 -5.15 0.62 -8.86
C VAL A 126 -5.40 1.39 -7.57
N SER A 127 -4.92 2.63 -7.47
CA SER A 127 -5.15 3.50 -6.32
C SER A 127 -6.64 3.85 -6.17
N ASP A 128 -7.31 4.19 -7.27
CA ASP A 128 -8.73 4.54 -7.28
C ASP A 128 -9.59 3.35 -6.82
N LYS A 129 -9.32 2.15 -7.35
CA LYS A 129 -10.01 0.92 -6.91
C LYS A 129 -9.82 0.64 -5.43
N ARG A 130 -8.65 0.94 -4.86
CA ARG A 130 -8.39 0.78 -3.42
C ARG A 130 -9.17 1.80 -2.62
N ALA A 131 -9.19 3.06 -3.05
CA ALA A 131 -9.96 4.10 -2.40
C ALA A 131 -11.47 3.77 -2.37
N ASP A 132 -12.02 3.26 -3.48
CA ASP A 132 -13.41 2.82 -3.56
C ASP A 132 -13.71 1.66 -2.58
N LEU A 133 -12.82 0.68 -2.50
CA LEU A 133 -12.96 -0.45 -1.56
C LEU A 133 -12.86 0.00 -0.10
N ASP A 134 -11.90 0.88 0.21
CA ASP A 134 -11.72 1.42 1.55
C ASP A 134 -12.96 2.20 1.99
N LEU A 135 -13.54 3.01 1.09
CA LEU A 135 -14.81 3.71 1.34
C LEU A 135 -15.95 2.74 1.64
N GLN A 136 -16.11 1.69 0.83
CA GLN A 136 -17.15 0.67 1.05
C GLN A 136 -16.98 -0.05 2.39
N ILE A 137 -15.74 -0.41 2.76
CA ILE A 137 -15.45 -1.03 4.05
C ILE A 137 -15.78 -0.08 5.20
N SER A 138 -15.43 1.20 5.08
CA SER A 138 -15.75 2.21 6.10
C SER A 138 -17.25 2.36 6.30
N LEU A 139 -18.03 2.47 5.23
CA LEU A 139 -19.50 2.56 5.31
C LEU A 139 -20.13 1.30 5.91
N LEU A 140 -19.64 0.12 5.53
CA LEU A 140 -20.11 -1.14 6.11
C LEU A 140 -19.77 -1.23 7.61
N ALA A 141 -18.56 -0.83 8.00
CA ALA A 141 -18.15 -0.81 9.40
C ALA A 141 -18.99 0.16 10.23
N GLU A 142 -19.36 1.32 9.67
CA GLU A 142 -20.25 2.29 10.31
C GLU A 142 -21.67 1.72 10.52
N HIS A 143 -22.21 1.00 9.52
CA HIS A 143 -23.49 0.28 9.65
C HIS A 143 -23.44 -0.78 10.75
N GLU A 144 -22.40 -1.62 10.74
CA GLU A 144 -22.23 -2.68 11.74
C GLU A 144 -22.03 -2.09 13.14
N LEU A 145 -21.27 -1.01 13.28
CA LEU A 145 -21.09 -0.31 14.55
C LEU A 145 -22.42 0.25 15.06
N THR A 146 -23.21 0.86 14.20
CA THR A 146 -24.54 1.40 14.57
C THR A 146 -25.48 0.29 15.02
N ARG A 147 -25.47 -0.86 14.36
CA ARG A 147 -26.23 -2.05 14.79
C ARG A 147 -25.75 -2.57 16.14
N LEU A 148 -24.43 -2.62 16.38
CA LEU A 148 -23.87 -3.04 17.65
C LEU A 148 -24.24 -2.09 18.79
N VAL A 149 -24.16 -0.77 18.57
CA VAL A 149 -24.59 0.25 19.54
C VAL A 149 -26.08 0.12 19.83
N THR A 150 -26.90 -0.06 18.80
CA THR A 150 -28.36 -0.25 18.95
C THR A 150 -28.69 -1.52 19.74
N LEU A 151 -27.98 -2.62 19.47
CA LEU A 151 -28.15 -3.87 20.20
C LEU A 151 -27.71 -3.72 21.67
N ALA A 152 -26.58 -3.06 21.91
CA ALA A 152 -26.08 -2.79 23.26
C ALA A 152 -27.05 -1.91 24.07
N ALA A 153 -27.61 -0.87 23.46
CA ALA A 153 -28.63 -0.04 24.08
C ALA A 153 -29.90 -0.84 24.42
N SER A 154 -30.36 -1.71 23.50
CA SER A 154 -31.50 -2.59 23.76
C SER A 154 -31.26 -3.56 24.92
N ILE A 155 -30.02 -4.04 25.11
CA ILE A 155 -29.64 -4.90 26.24
C ILE A 155 -29.61 -4.10 27.55
N ALA A 156 -29.05 -2.88 27.53
CA ALA A 156 -28.99 -2.01 28.70
C ALA A 156 -30.39 -1.66 29.24
N ASP A 157 -31.32 -1.33 28.32
CA ASP A 157 -32.73 -1.08 28.64
C ASP A 157 -33.41 -2.30 29.27
N HIS A 158 -33.21 -3.49 28.69
CA HIS A 158 -33.76 -4.75 29.23
C HIS A 158 -33.21 -5.09 30.64
N LEU A 159 -31.97 -4.70 30.94
CA LEU A 159 -31.34 -4.90 32.25
C LEU A 159 -31.66 -3.79 33.27
N GLY A 160 -32.40 -2.74 32.86
CA GLY A 160 -32.75 -1.61 33.71
C GLY A 160 -31.55 -0.76 34.14
N VAL A 161 -30.45 -0.83 33.38
CA VAL A 161 -29.23 -0.06 33.65
C VAL A 161 -29.40 1.31 33.01
N LYS A 162 -29.52 2.36 33.84
CA LYS A 162 -29.49 3.73 33.36
C LYS A 162 -28.07 4.09 32.93
N THR A 163 -27.82 4.00 31.63
CA THR A 163 -26.59 4.48 31.00
C THR A 163 -26.68 5.99 30.73
N GLU A 164 -25.63 6.75 31.02
CA GLU A 164 -25.56 8.20 30.71
C GLU A 164 -25.61 8.53 29.20
N VAL A 165 -25.66 7.50 28.34
CA VAL A 165 -25.69 7.59 26.87
C VAL A 165 -27.10 7.84 26.31
N ASP A 166 -28.15 7.77 27.14
CA ASP A 166 -29.55 7.95 26.72
C ASP A 166 -29.82 9.30 26.02
N ALA A 167 -29.03 10.34 26.32
CA ALA A 167 -29.16 11.64 25.68
C ALA A 167 -28.45 11.75 24.31
N GLU A 168 -27.55 10.83 23.98
CA GLU A 168 -26.71 10.87 22.77
C GLU A 168 -27.16 9.83 21.71
N LEU A 169 -27.88 8.79 22.13
CA LEU A 169 -28.38 7.70 21.29
C LEU A 169 -29.47 8.12 20.29
N ASP A 170 -30.29 9.12 20.64
CA ASP A 170 -31.32 9.65 19.73
C ASP A 170 -30.72 10.39 18.52
N VAL A 171 -29.51 10.94 18.66
CA VAL A 171 -28.80 11.63 17.58
C VAL A 171 -28.15 10.64 16.60
N ILE A 172 -27.57 9.54 17.11
CA ILE A 172 -26.94 8.49 16.26
C ILE A 172 -27.99 7.73 15.45
N ARG A 173 -29.20 7.52 15.98
CA ARG A 173 -30.30 6.85 15.28
C ARG A 173 -30.84 7.63 14.08
N GLN A 174 -30.56 8.93 13.99
CA GLN A 174 -31.21 9.81 13.03
C GLN A 174 -30.38 10.07 11.76
N ASP A 175 -29.06 9.82 11.76
CA ASP A 175 -28.18 10.37 10.71
C ASP A 175 -27.69 9.42 9.61
N VAL A 176 -27.83 8.10 9.70
CA VAL A 176 -27.45 7.24 8.55
C VAL A 176 -28.38 6.04 8.45
N ALA A 177 -29.22 6.01 7.42
CA ALA A 177 -29.87 4.79 6.94
C ALA A 177 -28.91 4.11 5.94
N PRO A 178 -28.09 3.14 6.35
CA PRO A 178 -26.93 2.72 5.56
C PRO A 178 -27.35 1.93 4.31
N ASP A 179 -28.52 1.29 4.36
CA ASP A 179 -29.09 0.61 3.21
C ASP A 179 -29.44 1.60 2.07
N ALA A 180 -29.84 2.84 2.39
CA ALA A 180 -30.11 3.86 1.36
C ALA A 180 -28.83 4.39 0.71
N VAL A 181 -27.72 4.46 1.46
CA VAL A 181 -26.41 4.85 0.91
C VAL A 181 -25.83 3.73 0.04
N LEU A 182 -25.99 2.47 0.45
CA LEU A 182 -25.56 1.31 -0.34
C LEU A 182 -26.34 1.17 -1.64
N ASP A 183 -27.67 1.33 -1.60
CA ASP A 183 -28.54 1.29 -2.78
C ASP A 183 -28.19 2.42 -3.79
N GLU A 184 -27.86 3.62 -3.30
CA GLU A 184 -27.44 4.75 -4.14
C GLU A 184 -26.05 4.53 -4.77
N ILE A 185 -25.10 3.93 -4.03
CA ILE A 185 -23.76 3.60 -4.56
C ILE A 185 -23.85 2.51 -5.65
N GLU A 186 -24.67 1.47 -5.45
CA GLU A 186 -24.93 0.44 -6.48
C GLU A 186 -25.61 1.02 -7.73
N ALA A 187 -26.55 1.95 -7.57
CA ALA A 187 -27.19 2.65 -8.67
C ALA A 187 -26.19 3.49 -9.49
N THR A 188 -25.29 4.22 -8.82
CA THR A 188 -24.30 5.08 -9.48
C THR A 188 -23.21 4.26 -10.19
N GLN A 189 -22.75 3.16 -9.58
CA GLN A 189 -21.76 2.25 -10.17
C GLN A 189 -22.30 1.52 -11.42
N SER A 190 -23.58 1.15 -11.42
CA SER A 190 -24.21 0.46 -12.54
C SER A 190 -24.50 1.37 -13.75
N GLU A 191 -24.77 2.66 -13.53
CA GLU A 191 -24.82 3.66 -14.60
C GLU A 191 -23.44 3.90 -15.25
N ASN A 192 -22.38 3.97 -14.43
CA ASN A 192 -21.03 4.26 -14.94
C ASN A 192 -20.42 3.08 -15.73
N LYS A 193 -20.95 1.86 -15.55
CA LYS A 193 -20.57 0.67 -16.31
C LYS A 193 -21.30 0.51 -17.65
N ARG A 194 -22.38 1.28 -17.87
CA ARG A 194 -23.21 1.25 -19.10
C ARG A 194 -22.86 2.34 -20.11
N LYS A 195 -22.06 3.33 -19.73
CA LYS A 195 -21.48 4.34 -20.62
C LYS A 195 -20.08 3.92 -21.05
#